data_AF-A0AAN0KUY6-F1
#
_entry.id   AF-A0AAN0KUY6-F1
#
_cell.length_a   1.000
_cell.length_b   1.000
_cell.length_c   1.000
_cell.angle_alpha   90.00
_cell.angle_beta   90.00
_cell.angle_gamma   90.00
#
_symmetry.space_group_name_H-M   'P 1'
#
loop_
_entity.id
_entity.type
_entity.pdbx_description
1 polymer ?
#
loop_
_entity_poly.entity_id
_entity_poly.type
_entity_poly.pdbx_seq_one_letter_code
_entity_poly.pdbx_strand_id
1 'polypeptide(L)'
;MNSKPQAARATAKTAASVDSSSDTSSSLDTAYADAIQALAGHGDQPLDIHDICRLRRAGGFTDDLALTEWEAQAINTRLYGLSAISTLLIGADDGGSFKLSKWLQGGLHSALYALTEDAQAVLHRANEKAAEGQKGGAA
;
A
#
# COMPACT_ATOMS: atom_id res chain seq x y z
N MET A 1 18.03 37.44 56.26
CA MET A 1 17.10 36.31 56.00
C MET A 1 16.71 36.34 54.53
N ASN A 2 17.15 35.31 53.81
CA ASN A 2 16.74 34.78 52.50
C ASN A 2 16.75 35.67 51.24
N SER A 3 17.91 35.68 50.57
CA SER A 3 18.01 35.80 49.10
C SER A 3 17.79 34.42 48.45
N LYS A 4 16.87 34.30 47.50
CA LYS A 4 16.81 33.18 46.54
C LYS A 4 16.50 33.72 45.13
N PRO A 5 17.17 33.21 44.08
CA PRO A 5 16.99 33.70 42.71
C PRO A 5 15.90 32.95 41.93
N GLN A 6 15.22 33.73 41.08
CA GLN A 6 14.74 33.49 39.72
C GLN A 6 14.80 32.05 39.16
N ALA A 7 13.65 31.52 38.72
CA ALA A 7 13.58 30.45 37.71
C ALA A 7 12.28 30.52 36.87
N ALA A 8 12.50 30.60 35.55
CA ALA A 8 11.69 30.12 34.42
C ALA A 8 10.20 30.47 34.31
N ARG A 9 9.96 31.41 33.38
CA ARG A 9 8.71 31.67 32.66
C ARG A 9 8.45 30.50 31.68
N ALA A 10 7.31 29.83 31.79
CA ALA A 10 6.75 29.02 30.71
C ALA A 10 5.22 29.23 30.68
N THR A 11 4.79 30.03 29.72
CA THR A 11 3.40 30.27 29.35
C THR A 11 2.87 29.06 28.58
N ALA A 12 1.97 28.28 29.17
CA ALA A 12 1.14 27.33 28.43
C ALA A 12 -0.29 27.89 28.35
N LYS A 13 -0.62 28.46 27.18
CA LYS A 13 -1.98 28.85 26.79
C LYS A 13 -2.38 27.99 25.59
N THR A 14 -3.69 27.79 25.47
CA THR A 14 -4.45 27.14 24.37
C THR A 14 -4.48 25.61 24.49
N ALA A 15 -5.51 25.00 25.11
CA ALA A 15 -6.92 24.91 24.72
C ALA A 15 -7.12 24.29 23.34
N ALA A 16 -7.55 23.01 23.30
CA ALA A 16 -8.81 22.60 22.68
C ALA A 16 -8.95 21.07 22.77
N SER A 17 -10.05 20.67 23.40
CA SER A 17 -10.70 19.37 23.29
C SER A 17 -10.77 18.90 21.84
N VAL A 18 -10.30 17.69 21.54
CA VAL A 18 -10.69 16.97 20.34
C VAL A 18 -11.52 15.78 20.79
N ASP A 19 -12.82 15.94 20.58
CA ASP A 19 -13.87 14.95 20.74
C ASP A 19 -13.59 13.81 19.74
N SER A 20 -13.28 12.61 20.25
CA SER A 20 -13.11 11.42 19.43
C SER A 20 -14.48 10.79 19.17
N SER A 21 -15.23 11.39 18.25
CA SER A 21 -16.38 10.71 17.65
C SER A 21 -15.92 9.82 16.50
N SER A 22 -16.08 8.53 16.76
CA SER A 22 -16.44 7.45 15.84
C SER A 22 -17.04 7.93 14.51
N ASP A 23 -16.23 8.00 13.44
CA ASP A 23 -16.72 8.19 12.06
C ASP A 23 -15.78 7.63 10.98
N THR A 24 -14.77 6.83 11.35
CA THR A 24 -13.85 6.22 10.36
C THR A 24 -14.48 5.09 9.54
N SER A 25 -15.55 4.45 10.04
CA SER A 25 -16.21 3.34 9.34
C SER A 25 -17.01 3.80 8.11
N SER A 26 -17.66 4.97 8.17
CA SER A 26 -18.48 5.46 7.05
C SER A 26 -17.62 5.98 5.89
N SER A 27 -16.42 6.48 6.19
CA SER A 27 -15.47 7.02 5.21
C SER A 27 -14.95 5.95 4.25
N LEU A 28 -14.66 4.73 4.74
CA LEU A 28 -14.18 3.62 3.93
C LEU A 28 -15.29 3.04 3.04
N ASP A 29 -16.50 2.90 3.55
CA ASP A 29 -17.66 2.44 2.78
C ASP A 29 -18.03 3.45 1.67
N THR A 30 -17.89 4.75 1.96
CA THR A 30 -18.11 5.82 0.98
C THR A 30 -17.01 5.81 -0.09
N ALA A 31 -15.74 5.62 0.29
CA ALA A 31 -14.64 5.54 -0.67
C ALA A 31 -14.73 4.30 -1.60
N TYR A 32 -15.24 3.18 -1.08
CA TYR A 32 -15.48 1.97 -1.89
C TYR A 32 -16.66 2.15 -2.84
N ALA A 33 -17.76 2.76 -2.37
CA ALA A 33 -18.90 3.11 -3.20
C ALA A 33 -18.52 4.11 -4.31
N ASP A 34 -17.73 5.13 -4.00
CA ASP A 34 -17.22 6.10 -4.97
C ASP A 34 -16.30 5.45 -6.00
N ALA A 35 -15.46 4.49 -5.61
CA ALA A 35 -14.60 3.76 -6.54
C ALA A 35 -15.41 2.89 -7.52
N ILE A 36 -16.47 2.22 -7.04
CA ILE A 36 -17.38 1.44 -7.89
C ILE A 36 -18.21 2.35 -8.80
N GLN A 37 -18.63 3.51 -8.30
CA GLN A 37 -19.41 4.48 -9.07
C GLN A 37 -18.56 5.21 -10.12
N ALA A 38 -17.29 5.48 -9.84
CA ALA A 38 -16.31 5.95 -10.81
C ALA A 38 -16.11 4.93 -11.94
N LEU A 39 -15.99 3.63 -11.61
CA LEU A 39 -15.92 2.55 -12.60
C LEU A 39 -17.20 2.44 -13.45
N ALA A 40 -18.37 2.65 -12.86
CA ALA A 40 -19.65 2.63 -13.56
C ALA A 40 -19.89 3.87 -14.45
N GLY A 41 -19.23 5.00 -14.17
CA GLY A 41 -19.33 6.25 -14.92
C GLY A 41 -18.46 6.31 -16.19
N HIS A 42 -17.55 5.35 -16.40
CA HIS A 42 -16.62 5.34 -17.53
C HIS A 42 -17.17 4.72 -18.83
N GLY A 43 -18.49 4.49 -18.92
CA GLY A 43 -19.13 3.92 -20.11
C GLY A 43 -18.98 4.74 -21.40
N ASP A 44 -18.55 6.01 -21.32
CA ASP A 44 -18.46 6.93 -22.47
C ASP A 44 -17.18 7.79 -22.49
N GLN A 45 -16.19 7.48 -21.64
CA GLN A 45 -14.90 8.17 -21.69
C GLN A 45 -14.05 7.53 -22.80
N PRO A 46 -13.59 8.27 -23.83
CA PRO A 46 -12.66 7.71 -24.80
C PRO A 46 -11.44 7.17 -24.05
N LEU A 47 -11.09 5.91 -24.33
CA LEU A 47 -10.00 5.21 -23.67
C LEU A 47 -8.72 6.01 -23.86
N ASP A 48 -8.28 6.72 -22.81
CA ASP A 48 -7.06 7.49 -22.86
C ASP A 48 -5.87 6.53 -22.74
N ILE A 49 -5.43 6.06 -23.91
CA ILE A 49 -4.29 5.17 -24.05
C ILE A 49 -3.04 5.83 -23.47
N HIS A 50 -2.91 7.15 -23.56
CA HIS A 50 -1.74 7.87 -23.06
C HIS A 50 -1.69 7.85 -21.53
N ASP A 51 -2.81 8.08 -20.85
CA ASP A 51 -2.88 7.99 -19.40
C ASP A 51 -2.73 6.55 -18.91
N ILE A 52 -3.25 5.55 -19.64
CA ILE A 52 -3.04 4.12 -19.34
C ILE A 52 -1.55 3.75 -19.52
N CYS A 53 -0.90 4.21 -20.58
CA CYS A 53 0.53 4.02 -20.80
C CYS A 53 1.37 4.74 -19.75
N ARG A 54 1.00 5.96 -19.35
CA ARG A 54 1.67 6.74 -18.30
C ARG A 54 1.53 6.04 -16.94
N LEU A 55 0.35 5.51 -16.63
CA LEU A 55 0.09 4.74 -15.42
C LEU A 55 0.88 3.42 -15.40
N ARG A 56 0.95 2.71 -16.53
CA ARG A 56 1.81 1.52 -16.66
C ARG A 56 3.30 1.85 -16.49
N ARG A 57 3.75 2.99 -17.01
CA ARG A 57 5.14 3.48 -16.86
C ARG A 57 5.47 3.95 -15.44
N ALA A 58 4.48 4.25 -14.61
CA ALA A 58 4.68 4.70 -13.23
C ALA A 58 5.39 3.66 -12.34
N GLY A 59 5.41 2.39 -12.75
CA GLY A 59 6.17 1.32 -12.09
C GLY A 59 7.67 1.29 -12.41
N GLY A 60 8.16 2.11 -13.35
CA GLY A 60 9.57 2.12 -13.76
C GLY A 60 10.03 0.89 -14.54
N PHE A 61 9.09 0.06 -15.01
CA PHE A 61 9.37 -1.12 -15.81
C PHE A 61 9.43 -0.80 -17.32
N THR A 62 10.20 -1.59 -18.05
CA THR A 62 10.35 -1.51 -19.51
C THR A 62 9.09 -2.03 -20.21
N ASP A 63 8.76 -1.49 -21.38
CA ASP A 63 7.56 -1.87 -22.14
C ASP A 63 7.61 -3.34 -22.61
N ASP A 64 8.81 -3.92 -22.73
CA ASP A 64 9.05 -5.33 -23.14
C ASP A 64 9.15 -6.30 -21.95
N LEU A 65 8.72 -5.90 -20.75
CA LEU A 65 8.71 -6.79 -19.58
C LEU A 65 7.79 -8.00 -19.85
N ALA A 66 8.41 -9.13 -20.16
CA ALA A 66 7.75 -10.43 -20.27
C ALA A 66 8.13 -11.31 -19.08
N LEU A 67 7.13 -11.90 -18.43
CA LEU A 67 7.33 -12.86 -17.36
C LEU A 67 7.28 -14.28 -17.91
N THR A 68 8.19 -15.13 -17.46
CA THR A 68 8.07 -16.58 -17.66
C THR A 68 6.89 -17.14 -16.84
N GLU A 69 6.37 -18.30 -17.23
CA GLU A 69 5.29 -18.97 -16.49
C GLU A 69 5.63 -19.18 -15.00
N TRP A 70 6.89 -19.50 -14.71
CA TRP A 70 7.38 -19.68 -13.34
C TRP A 70 7.43 -18.36 -12.57
N GLU A 71 7.91 -17.26 -13.19
CA GLU A 71 7.92 -15.92 -12.56
C GLU A 71 6.50 -15.42 -12.29
N ALA A 72 5.58 -15.62 -13.23
CA ALA A 72 4.17 -15.27 -13.07
C ALA A 72 3.53 -16.07 -11.92
N GLN A 73 3.76 -17.39 -11.86
CA GLN A 73 3.25 -18.24 -10.79
C GLN A 73 3.86 -17.88 -9.43
N ALA A 74 5.13 -17.51 -9.40
CA ALA A 74 5.83 -17.07 -8.20
C ALA A 74 5.23 -15.76 -7.65
N ILE A 75 4.90 -14.79 -8.52
CA ILE A 75 4.22 -13.55 -8.12
C ILE A 75 2.81 -13.86 -7.64
N ASN A 76 2.04 -14.65 -8.39
CA ASN A 76 0.67 -15.01 -8.06
C ASN A 76 0.56 -15.66 -6.67
N THR A 77 1.48 -16.57 -6.35
CA THR A 77 1.53 -17.23 -5.02
C THR A 77 1.74 -16.23 -3.89
N ARG A 78 2.59 -15.21 -4.11
CA ARG A 78 2.81 -14.14 -3.12
C ARG A 78 1.60 -13.24 -2.98
N LEU A 79 0.92 -12.91 -4.07
CA LEU A 79 -0.33 -12.14 -4.04
C LEU A 79 -1.43 -12.86 -3.24
N TYR A 80 -1.55 -14.18 -3.39
CA TYR A 80 -2.46 -14.97 -2.54
C TYR A 80 -2.08 -14.90 -1.06
N GLY A 81 -0.78 -15.02 -0.74
CA GLY A 81 -0.28 -14.87 0.63
C GLY A 81 -0.57 -13.48 1.22
N LEU A 82 -0.33 -12.43 0.45
CA LEU A 82 -0.66 -11.05 0.83
C LEU A 82 -2.16 -10.91 1.12
N SER A 83 -3.02 -11.36 0.20
CA SER A 83 -4.48 -11.30 0.38
C SER A 83 -4.96 -12.04 1.63
N ALA A 84 -4.43 -13.24 1.87
CA ALA A 84 -4.77 -14.04 3.05
C ALA A 84 -4.38 -13.33 4.35
N ILE A 85 -3.16 -12.79 4.43
CA ILE A 85 -2.68 -12.09 5.62
C ILE A 85 -3.44 -10.77 5.83
N SER A 86 -3.67 -10.00 4.77
CA SER A 86 -4.47 -8.76 4.85
C SER A 86 -5.88 -9.04 5.35
N THR A 87 -6.52 -10.10 4.86
CA THR A 87 -7.85 -10.52 5.33
C THR A 87 -7.84 -10.86 6.82
N LEU A 88 -6.80 -11.56 7.30
CA LEU A 88 -6.67 -11.88 8.71
C LEU A 88 -6.50 -10.63 9.58
N LEU A 89 -5.71 -9.66 9.12
CA LEU A 89 -5.47 -8.42 9.85
C LEU A 89 -6.73 -7.54 9.91
N ILE A 90 -7.46 -7.42 8.79
CA ILE A 90 -8.75 -6.72 8.74
C ILE A 90 -9.77 -7.42 9.64
N GLY A 91 -9.84 -8.75 9.57
CA GLY A 91 -10.74 -9.55 10.40
C GLY A 91 -10.43 -9.51 11.89
N ALA A 92 -9.24 -9.01 12.27
CA ALA A 92 -8.77 -8.87 13.65
C ALA A 92 -8.84 -7.46 14.23
N ASP A 93 -9.25 -6.47 13.41
CA ASP A 93 -9.28 -5.06 13.78
C ASP A 93 -10.32 -4.75 14.87
N ASP A 94 -10.45 -3.49 15.27
CA ASP A 94 -11.43 -3.05 16.25
C ASP A 94 -12.85 -3.09 15.69
N GLY A 95 -13.50 -4.25 15.91
CA GLY A 95 -14.80 -4.63 15.34
C GLY A 95 -14.76 -5.96 14.60
N GLY A 96 -13.57 -6.56 14.46
CA GLY A 96 -13.34 -7.80 13.75
C GLY A 96 -13.94 -9.05 14.40
N SER A 97 -14.11 -10.09 13.58
CA SER A 97 -14.65 -11.41 13.94
C SER A 97 -13.82 -12.20 14.95
N PHE A 98 -12.54 -11.85 15.13
CA PHE A 98 -11.64 -12.46 16.10
C PHE A 98 -10.62 -11.44 16.61
N LYS A 99 -9.81 -11.82 17.60
CA LYS A 99 -8.70 -10.99 18.10
C LYS A 99 -7.37 -11.70 17.90
N LEU A 100 -6.38 -10.96 17.40
CA LEU A 100 -5.00 -11.42 17.31
C LEU A 100 -4.18 -10.87 18.48
N SER A 101 -3.16 -11.61 18.90
CA SER A 101 -2.18 -11.06 19.85
C SER A 101 -1.32 -9.99 19.15
N LYS A 102 -0.83 -9.00 19.91
CA LYS A 102 0.04 -7.94 19.36
C LYS A 102 1.28 -8.50 18.66
N TRP A 103 1.86 -9.58 19.20
CA TRP A 103 3.01 -10.26 18.61
C TRP A 103 2.67 -10.91 17.27
N LEU A 104 1.52 -11.58 17.18
CA LEU A 104 1.08 -12.20 15.94
C LEU A 104 0.73 -11.15 14.89
N GLN A 105 0.04 -10.07 15.28
CA GLN A 105 -0.25 -8.95 14.39
C GLN A 105 1.02 -8.29 13.85
N GLY A 106 2.02 -8.03 14.70
CA GLY A 106 3.32 -7.52 14.28
C GLY A 106 4.05 -8.47 13.33
N GLY A 107 4.04 -9.78 13.61
CA GLY A 107 4.63 -10.79 12.73
C GLY A 107 3.95 -10.86 11.36
N LEU A 108 2.63 -10.72 11.32
CA LEU A 108 1.86 -10.69 10.06
C LEU A 108 2.13 -9.42 9.24
N HIS A 109 2.29 -8.25 9.88
CA HIS A 109 2.77 -7.05 9.18
C HIS A 109 4.16 -7.25 8.57
N SER A 110 5.10 -7.83 9.32
CA SER A 110 6.43 -8.15 8.78
C SER A 110 6.37 -9.15 7.62
N ALA A 111 5.48 -10.15 7.70
CA ALA A 111 5.28 -11.11 6.63
C ALA A 111 4.68 -10.47 5.36
N LEU A 112 3.73 -9.53 5.50
CA LEU A 112 3.23 -8.74 4.36
C LEU A 112 4.34 -7.97 3.67
N TYR A 113 5.18 -7.31 4.46
CA TYR A 113 6.31 -6.55 3.95
C TYR A 113 7.28 -7.46 3.16
N ALA A 114 7.69 -8.59 3.75
CA ALA A 114 8.60 -9.54 3.11
C ALA A 114 8.02 -10.14 1.81
N LEU A 115 6.73 -10.53 1.80
CA LEU A 115 6.07 -11.05 0.60
C LEU A 115 5.98 -10.00 -0.51
N THR A 116 5.80 -8.73 -0.15
CA THR A 116 5.78 -7.62 -1.10
C THR A 116 7.17 -7.40 -1.69
N GLU A 117 8.21 -7.32 -0.86
CA GLU A 117 9.60 -7.19 -1.33
C GLU A 117 10.00 -8.34 -2.24
N ASP A 118 9.65 -9.58 -1.88
CA ASP A 118 9.95 -10.74 -2.70
C ASP A 118 9.23 -10.70 -4.06
N ALA A 119 7.96 -10.26 -4.10
CA ALA A 119 7.22 -10.13 -5.35
C ALA A 119 7.84 -9.05 -6.24
N GLN A 120 8.21 -7.91 -5.64
CA GLN A 120 8.91 -6.83 -6.34
C GLN A 120 10.28 -7.27 -6.85
N ALA A 121 11.02 -8.07 -6.09
CA ALA A 121 12.32 -8.58 -6.51
C ALA A 121 12.23 -9.46 -7.77
N VAL A 122 11.14 -10.25 -7.92
CA VAL A 122 10.89 -11.02 -9.16
C VAL A 122 10.66 -10.08 -10.34
N LEU A 123 9.83 -9.05 -10.17
CA LEU A 123 9.56 -8.06 -11.21
C LEU A 123 10.82 -7.28 -11.61
N HIS A 124 11.63 -6.85 -10.64
CA HIS A 124 12.88 -6.14 -10.91
C HIS A 124 13.87 -7.00 -11.69
N ARG A 125 14.08 -8.26 -11.29
CA ARG A 125 14.97 -9.17 -12.04
C ARG A 125 14.48 -9.43 -13.46
N ALA A 126 13.17 -9.60 -13.66
CA ALA A 126 12.61 -9.78 -15.00
C ALA A 126 12.79 -8.50 -15.85
N ASN A 127 12.65 -7.33 -15.23
CA ASN A 127 12.86 -6.05 -15.89
C ASN A 127 14.32 -5.78 -16.26
N GLU A 128 15.28 -6.15 -15.39
CA GLU A 128 16.71 -6.08 -15.69
C GLU A 128 17.05 -6.93 -16.92
N LYS A 129 16.56 -8.18 -16.98
CA LYS A 129 16.73 -9.05 -18.15
C LYS A 129 16.15 -8.43 -19.43
N ALA A 130 14.96 -7.83 -19.35
CA ALA A 130 14.33 -7.17 -20.50
C ALA A 130 15.15 -5.96 -20.99
N ALA A 131 15.66 -5.14 -20.06
CA ALA A 131 16.50 -3.98 -20.38
C ALA A 131 17.86 -4.38 -20.98
N GLU A 132 18.43 -5.52 -20.58
CA GLU A 132 19.67 -6.06 -21.17
C GLU A 132 19.45 -6.58 -22.59
N GLY A 133 18.32 -7.25 -22.84
CA GLY A 133 17.95 -7.72 -24.18
C GLY A 133 17.84 -6.60 -25.22
N GLN A 134 17.34 -5.42 -24.82
CA GLN A 134 17.27 -4.24 -25.69
C GLN A 134 18.64 -3.68 -26.08
N LYS A 135 19.68 -3.85 -25.24
CA LYS A 135 21.04 -3.37 -25.54
C LYS A 135 21.81 -4.29 -26.47
N GLY A 136 21.44 -5.57 -26.56
CA GLY A 136 22.06 -6.56 -27.44
C GLY A 136 21.44 -6.69 -28.84
N GLY A 137 20.25 -6.13 -29.06
CA GLY A 137 19.50 -6.22 -30.33
C GLY A 137 19.80 -5.12 -31.35
N ALA A 138 20.65 -4.15 -31.01
CA ALA A 138 21.14 -3.14 -31.94
C ALA A 138 22.51 -3.58 -32.50
N ALA A 139 22.48 -4.51 -33.46
CA ALA A 139 23.64 -4.89 -34.27
C ALA A 139 23.28 -4.87 -35.75
#